data_AF-A0A7C4G4Y4-F1
#
_entry.id   AF-A0A7C4G4Y4-F1
#
_cell.length_a   1.000
_cell.length_b   1.000
_cell.length_c   1.000
_cell.angle_alpha   90.00
_cell.angle_beta   90.00
_cell.angle_gamma   90.00
#
_symmetry.space_group_name_H-M   'P 1'
#
loop_
_entity.id
_entity.type
_entity.pdbx_description
1 polymer ?
#
loop_
_entity_poly.entity_id
_entity_poly.type
_entity_poly.pdbx_seq_one_letter_code
_entity_poly.pdbx_strand_id
1 'polypeptide(L)'
;MANLVLRKDLGKFLYCSSLLEERVAKAYEHTAKLVEDKLIGCLLGFIASDSLKHAECFKMIYEWLSSNMEVSFEVCKEVWGEIWKTLVMDAEKFLGKSAISTEELTSLINGLVRFESFVTEEYLTVLHIKLVELMVDEARINLDTFKTVFEWIIEDEKRHEQILKIIENILTKRENKSTSL
;
A
#
# COMPACT_ATOMS: atom_id res chain seq x y z
N MET A 1 3.09 24.44 -20.72
CA MET A 1 3.61 24.46 -19.33
C MET A 1 2.76 23.61 -18.40
N ALA A 2 1.41 23.63 -18.50
CA ALA A 2 0.52 22.78 -17.70
C ALA A 2 0.87 21.27 -17.72
N ASN A 3 1.16 20.72 -18.90
CA ASN A 3 1.48 19.29 -19.06
C ASN A 3 2.73 18.85 -18.29
N LEU A 4 3.74 19.73 -18.18
CA LEU A 4 4.96 19.42 -17.41
C LEU A 4 4.67 19.39 -15.91
N VAL A 5 3.73 20.23 -15.43
CA VAL A 5 3.31 20.25 -14.03
C VAL A 5 2.52 18.99 -13.70
N LEU A 6 1.55 18.61 -14.54
CA LEU A 6 0.75 17.39 -14.36
C LEU A 6 1.61 16.11 -14.34
N ARG A 7 2.56 15.98 -15.28
CA ARG A 7 3.50 14.84 -15.29
C ARG A 7 4.32 14.77 -14.00
N LYS A 8 4.77 15.93 -13.51
CA LYS A 8 5.54 16.00 -12.26
C LYS A 8 4.69 15.63 -11.06
N ASP A 9 3.43 16.06 -11.01
CA ASP A 9 2.54 15.79 -9.88
C ASP A 9 2.01 14.35 -9.85
N LEU A 10 1.83 13.72 -11.02
CA LEU A 10 1.60 12.27 -11.10
C LEU A 10 2.89 11.51 -10.74
N GLY A 11 4.04 11.93 -11.27
CA GLY A 11 5.32 11.31 -10.97
C GLY A 11 5.64 11.29 -9.46
N LYS A 12 5.44 12.41 -8.77
CA LYS A 12 5.58 12.49 -7.30
C LYS A 12 4.62 11.52 -6.61
N PHE A 13 3.36 11.50 -7.01
CA PHE A 13 2.37 10.61 -6.41
C PHE A 13 2.76 9.14 -6.55
N LEU A 14 3.18 8.72 -7.75
CA LEU A 14 3.62 7.35 -8.02
C LEU A 14 4.87 6.99 -7.22
N TYR A 15 5.86 7.89 -7.14
CA TYR A 15 7.04 7.65 -6.32
C TYR A 15 6.69 7.50 -4.83
N CYS A 16 5.81 8.35 -4.31
CA CYS A 16 5.40 8.27 -2.91
C CYS A 16 4.53 7.04 -2.61
N SER A 17 3.73 6.59 -3.59
CA SER A 17 3.00 5.32 -3.52
C SER A 17 3.97 4.14 -3.52
N SER A 18 5.00 4.18 -4.38
CA SER A 18 6.05 3.16 -4.40
C SER A 18 6.76 3.03 -3.05
N LEU A 19 7.12 4.15 -2.43
CA LEU A 19 7.74 4.14 -1.09
C LEU A 19 6.80 3.60 -0.01
N LEU A 20 5.51 3.94 -0.06
CA LEU A 20 4.52 3.42 0.87
C LEU A 20 4.42 1.90 0.76
N GLU A 21 4.17 1.41 -0.46
CA GLU A 21 4.02 0.00 -0.75
C GLU A 21 5.27 -0.81 -0.38
N GLU A 22 6.47 -0.31 -0.68
CA GLU A 22 7.71 -1.00 -0.31
C GLU A 22 7.83 -1.17 1.22
N ARG A 23 7.49 -0.13 1.98
CA ARG A 23 7.59 -0.15 3.45
C ARG A 23 6.55 -1.07 4.06
N VAL A 24 5.33 -1.03 3.54
CA VAL A 24 4.22 -1.87 3.97
C VAL A 24 4.47 -3.34 3.62
N ALA A 25 4.96 -3.63 2.42
CA ALA A 25 5.38 -4.96 1.99
C ALA A 25 6.41 -5.56 2.96
N LYS A 26 7.44 -4.79 3.33
CA LYS A 26 8.45 -5.25 4.30
C LYS A 26 7.84 -5.48 5.68
N ALA A 27 6.94 -4.62 6.14
CA ALA A 27 6.27 -4.80 7.43
C ALA A 27 5.39 -6.06 7.44
N TYR A 28 4.67 -6.34 6.36
CA TYR A 28 3.91 -7.59 6.19
C TYR A 28 4.82 -8.80 6.18
N GLU A 29 5.89 -8.78 5.38
CA GLU A 29 6.86 -9.88 5.28
C GLU A 29 7.52 -10.18 6.64
N HIS A 30 7.90 -9.12 7.36
CA HIS A 30 8.50 -9.24 8.68
C HIS A 30 7.52 -9.80 9.69
N THR A 31 6.28 -9.28 9.71
CA THR A 31 5.22 -9.81 10.59
C THR A 31 4.92 -11.27 10.28
N ALA A 32 4.84 -11.65 9.00
CA ALA A 32 4.62 -13.02 8.57
C ALA A 32 5.66 -14.01 9.14
N LYS A 33 6.91 -13.57 9.31
CA LYS A 33 8.01 -14.36 9.91
C LYS A 33 7.92 -14.45 11.43
N LEU A 34 7.33 -13.46 12.09
CA LEU A 34 7.21 -13.40 13.56
C LEU A 34 5.97 -14.11 14.11
N VAL A 35 4.92 -14.26 13.30
CA VAL A 35 3.68 -14.89 13.74
C VAL A 35 3.84 -16.42 13.79
N GLU A 36 3.49 -17.02 14.93
CA GLU A 36 3.57 -18.48 15.12
C GLU A 36 2.59 -19.26 14.25
N ASP A 37 1.42 -18.66 13.97
CA ASP A 37 0.41 -19.27 13.12
C ASP A 37 0.82 -19.23 11.65
N LYS A 38 1.20 -20.39 11.12
CA LYS A 38 1.60 -20.57 9.72
C LYS A 38 0.53 -20.12 8.73
N LEU A 39 -0.76 -20.28 9.02
CA LEU A 39 -1.82 -19.82 8.13
C LEU A 39 -1.83 -18.30 8.05
N ILE A 40 -1.78 -17.62 9.20
CA ILE A 40 -1.70 -16.16 9.24
C ILE A 40 -0.41 -15.67 8.56
N GLY A 41 0.72 -16.33 8.84
CA GLY A 41 1.99 -16.04 8.18
C GLY A 41 1.91 -16.16 6.65
N CYS A 42 1.27 -17.20 6.12
CA CYS A 42 1.05 -17.36 4.68
C CYS A 42 0.17 -16.23 4.10
N LEU A 43 -0.90 -15.85 4.78
CA LEU A 43 -1.80 -14.78 4.33
C LEU A 43 -1.12 -13.41 4.32
N LEU A 44 -0.34 -13.09 5.36
CA LEU A 44 0.46 -11.87 5.41
C LEU A 44 1.57 -11.86 4.35
N GLY A 45 2.22 -13.01 4.11
CA GLY A 45 3.24 -13.15 3.07
C GLY A 45 2.68 -13.00 1.65
N PHE A 46 1.42 -13.39 1.43
CA PHE A 46 0.71 -13.14 0.17
C PHE A 46 0.57 -11.62 -0.06
N ILE A 47 0.03 -10.89 0.92
CA ILE A 47 -0.13 -9.43 0.85
C ILE A 47 1.23 -8.76 0.64
N ALA A 48 2.27 -9.18 1.38
CA ALA A 48 3.62 -8.64 1.23
C ALA A 48 4.15 -8.74 -0.21
N SER A 49 3.86 -9.86 -0.88
CA SER A 49 4.33 -10.10 -2.25
C SER A 49 3.61 -9.21 -3.26
N ASP A 50 2.29 -9.02 -3.08
CA ASP A 50 1.49 -8.15 -3.94
C ASP A 50 1.86 -6.68 -3.74
N SER A 51 1.99 -6.20 -2.50
CA SER A 51 2.45 -4.83 -2.22
C SER A 51 3.85 -4.56 -2.80
N LEU A 52 4.78 -5.52 -2.74
CA LEU A 52 6.10 -5.34 -3.35
C LEU A 52 6.01 -5.20 -4.88
N LYS A 53 5.17 -6.02 -5.53
CA LYS A 53 4.88 -5.92 -6.96
C LYS A 53 4.28 -4.55 -7.31
N HIS A 54 3.40 -4.01 -6.48
CA HIS A 54 2.85 -2.66 -6.66
C HIS A 54 3.92 -1.58 -6.53
N ALA A 55 4.77 -1.68 -5.51
CA ALA A 55 5.87 -0.75 -5.27
C ALA A 55 6.80 -0.66 -6.49
N GLU A 56 7.18 -1.80 -7.05
CA GLU A 56 8.01 -1.90 -8.25
C GLU A 56 7.29 -1.28 -9.46
N CYS A 57 6.01 -1.61 -9.64
CA CYS A 57 5.22 -1.07 -10.75
C CYS A 57 5.13 0.45 -10.70
N PHE A 58 4.77 1.02 -9.55
CA PHE A 58 4.70 2.46 -9.37
C PHE A 58 6.03 3.15 -9.63
N LYS A 59 7.14 2.55 -9.16
CA LYS A 59 8.49 3.06 -9.41
C LYS A 59 8.83 3.10 -10.89
N MET A 60 8.56 2.01 -11.62
CA MET A 60 8.84 1.93 -13.06
C MET A 60 8.03 2.95 -13.87
N ILE A 61 6.74 3.14 -13.52
CA ILE A 61 5.90 4.14 -14.18
C ILE A 61 6.40 5.56 -13.86
N TYR A 62 6.79 5.81 -12.61
CA TYR A 62 7.42 7.07 -12.21
C TYR A 62 8.69 7.36 -13.02
N GLU A 63 9.61 6.40 -13.11
CA GLU A 63 10.88 6.54 -13.85
C GLU A 63 10.65 6.83 -15.33
N TRP A 64 9.61 6.23 -15.91
CA TRP A 64 9.21 6.47 -17.29
C TRP A 64 8.58 7.86 -17.48
N LEU A 65 7.74 8.33 -16.55
CA LEU A 65 7.05 9.62 -16.63
C LEU A 65 7.96 10.82 -16.36
N SER A 66 8.86 10.69 -15.38
CA SER A 66 9.60 11.80 -14.79
C SER A 66 10.98 11.35 -14.33
N SER A 67 11.79 10.88 -15.28
CA SER A 67 13.19 10.55 -15.05
C SER A 67 13.93 11.70 -14.35
N ASN A 68 14.57 11.40 -13.21
CA ASN A 68 15.44 12.30 -12.41
C ASN A 68 14.75 13.36 -11.54
N MET A 69 13.55 13.11 -11.01
CA MET A 69 13.02 13.96 -9.94
C MET A 69 13.55 13.53 -8.57
N GLU A 70 14.10 14.48 -7.81
CA GLU A 70 14.38 14.25 -6.40
C GLU A 70 13.09 14.44 -5.60
N VAL A 71 12.57 13.35 -5.03
CA VAL A 71 11.36 13.36 -4.19
C VAL A 71 11.77 12.97 -2.77
N SER A 72 11.67 13.93 -1.85
CA SER A 72 12.00 13.73 -0.43
C SER A 72 10.80 13.19 0.35
N PHE A 73 11.05 12.72 1.58
CA PHE A 73 10.01 12.28 2.50
C PHE A 73 8.93 13.37 2.72
N GLU A 74 9.33 14.63 2.85
CA GLU A 74 8.39 15.72 3.08
C GLU A 74 7.54 16.05 1.85
N VAL A 75 8.07 15.83 0.64
CA VAL A 75 7.23 15.90 -0.57
C VAL A 75 6.16 14.82 -0.54
N CYS A 76 6.46 13.61 -0.08
CA CYS A 76 5.45 12.56 0.02
C CYS A 76 4.37 12.86 1.06
N LYS A 77 4.77 13.45 2.18
CA LYS A 77 3.84 13.98 3.17
C LYS A 77 2.94 15.09 2.59
N GLU A 78 3.46 15.98 1.75
CA GLU A 78 2.65 17.01 1.09
C GLU A 78 1.67 16.42 0.06
N VAL A 79 2.08 15.37 -0.65
CA VAL A 79 1.30 14.74 -1.72
C VAL A 79 0.16 13.88 -1.17
N TRP A 80 0.40 13.12 -0.11
CA TRP A 80 -0.54 12.18 0.49
C TRP A 80 -1.15 12.65 1.83
N GLY A 81 -0.60 13.71 2.41
CA GLY A 81 -0.98 14.18 3.75
C GLY A 81 -0.31 13.42 4.89
N GLU A 82 -0.74 13.75 6.12
CA GLU A 82 -0.20 13.17 7.36
C GLU A 82 -0.45 11.66 7.48
N ILE A 83 -1.51 11.16 6.84
CA ILE A 83 -1.86 9.74 6.90
C ILE A 83 -0.72 8.89 6.33
N TRP A 84 -0.14 9.26 5.18
CA TRP A 84 1.01 8.55 4.61
C TRP A 84 2.21 8.51 5.57
N LYS A 85 2.51 9.62 6.25
CA LYS A 85 3.59 9.66 7.24
C LYS A 85 3.32 8.70 8.39
N THR A 86 2.10 8.72 8.95
CA THR A 86 1.70 7.82 10.02
C THR A 86 1.87 6.36 9.60
N LEU A 87 1.46 6.01 8.39
CA LEU A 87 1.51 4.65 7.87
C LEU A 87 2.95 4.16 7.66
N VAL A 88 3.82 5.00 7.09
CA VAL A 88 5.24 4.66 6.95
C VAL A 88 5.91 4.53 8.32
N MET A 89 5.60 5.41 9.27
CA MET A 89 6.14 5.32 10.64
C MET A 89 5.66 4.07 11.37
N ASP A 90 4.40 3.69 11.20
CA ASP A 90 3.84 2.46 11.78
C ASP A 90 4.53 1.24 11.18
N ALA A 91 4.71 1.18 9.85
CA ALA A 91 5.45 0.12 9.18
C ALA A 91 6.88 -0.03 9.73
N GLU A 92 7.61 1.08 9.88
CA GLU A 92 8.96 1.09 10.48
C GLU A 92 8.97 0.58 11.93
N LYS A 93 7.96 0.93 12.72
CA LYS A 93 7.82 0.43 14.09
C LYS A 93 7.66 -1.10 14.11
N PHE A 94 6.94 -1.68 13.16
CA PHE A 94 6.80 -3.14 13.05
C PHE A 94 8.11 -3.79 12.61
N LEU A 95 8.83 -3.20 11.66
CA LEU A 95 10.15 -3.67 11.24
C LEU A 95 11.17 -3.70 12.38
N GLY A 96 11.04 -2.80 13.36
CA GLY A 96 11.90 -2.77 14.55
C GLY A 96 11.62 -3.87 15.58
N LYS A 97 10.57 -4.68 15.43
CA LYS A 97 10.21 -5.71 16.42
C LYS A 97 10.94 -7.03 16.18
N SER A 98 11.27 -7.73 17.26
CA SER A 98 11.85 -9.09 17.21
C SER A 98 10.85 -10.20 17.57
N ALA A 99 9.68 -9.82 18.12
CA ALA A 99 8.57 -10.70 18.46
C ALA A 99 7.25 -9.91 18.40
N ILE A 100 6.14 -10.61 18.22
CA ILE A 100 4.80 -10.02 18.24
C ILE A 100 3.85 -10.89 19.07
N SER A 101 3.20 -10.29 20.07
CA SER A 101 2.18 -10.99 20.85
C SER A 101 0.87 -11.10 20.05
N THR A 102 -0.04 -11.99 20.47
CA THR A 102 -1.37 -12.09 19.84
C THR A 102 -2.16 -10.77 19.94
N GLU A 103 -2.10 -10.08 21.07
CA GLU A 103 -2.77 -8.77 21.25
C GLU A 103 -2.18 -7.70 20.33
N GLU A 104 -0.85 -7.68 20.19
CA GLU A 104 -0.17 -6.78 19.28
C GLU A 104 -0.49 -7.09 17.82
N LEU A 105 -0.59 -8.38 17.47
CA LEU A 105 -1.01 -8.84 16.15
C LEU A 105 -2.46 -8.42 15.87
N THR A 106 -3.39 -8.61 16.79
CA THR A 106 -4.78 -8.17 16.63
C THR A 106 -4.86 -6.66 16.41
N SER A 107 -4.14 -5.87 17.21
CA SER A 107 -4.08 -4.41 17.05
C SER A 107 -3.49 -4.00 15.69
N LEU A 108 -2.42 -4.68 15.26
CA LEU A 108 -1.80 -4.49 13.95
C LEU A 108 -2.80 -4.78 12.82
N ILE A 109 -3.46 -5.94 12.82
CA ILE A 109 -4.41 -6.33 11.77
C ILE A 109 -5.55 -5.31 11.66
N ASN A 110 -6.09 -4.84 12.79
CA ASN A 110 -7.13 -3.81 12.80
C ASN A 110 -6.62 -2.46 12.24
N GLY A 111 -5.35 -2.13 12.49
CA GLY A 111 -4.68 -1.00 11.87
C GLY A 111 -4.57 -1.14 10.35
N LEU A 112 -4.12 -2.31 9.89
CA LEU A 112 -3.91 -2.64 8.49
C LEU A 112 -5.23 -2.68 7.70
N VAL A 113 -6.33 -3.19 8.26
CA VAL A 113 -7.63 -3.17 7.56
C VAL A 113 -8.04 -1.75 7.19
N ARG A 114 -7.90 -0.81 8.14
CA ARG A 114 -8.21 0.61 7.89
C ARG A 114 -7.26 1.23 6.88
N PHE A 115 -6.00 0.80 6.89
CA PHE A 115 -5.00 1.21 5.92
C PHE A 115 -5.36 0.78 4.50
N GLU A 116 -5.66 -0.50 4.27
CA GLU A 116 -5.99 -1.00 2.92
C GLU A 116 -7.23 -0.31 2.34
N SER A 117 -8.26 -0.08 3.17
CA SER A 117 -9.44 0.67 2.73
C SER A 117 -9.09 2.12 2.35
N PHE A 118 -8.24 2.79 3.13
CA PHE A 118 -7.79 4.15 2.83
C PHE A 118 -6.95 4.22 1.54
N VAL A 119 -6.00 3.30 1.38
CA VAL A 119 -5.16 3.22 0.18
C VAL A 119 -6.01 2.95 -1.07
N THR A 120 -6.98 2.05 -0.97
CA THR A 120 -7.94 1.80 -2.05
C THR A 120 -8.67 3.08 -2.46
N GLU A 121 -9.14 3.87 -1.50
CA GLU A 121 -9.83 5.14 -1.76
C GLU A 121 -8.90 6.18 -2.40
N GLU A 122 -7.69 6.35 -1.86
CA GLU A 122 -6.72 7.31 -2.40
C GLU A 122 -6.23 6.92 -3.80
N TYR A 123 -5.94 5.63 -4.05
CA TYR A 123 -5.62 5.14 -5.39
C TYR A 123 -6.78 5.34 -6.35
N LEU A 124 -8.00 4.98 -5.96
CA LEU A 124 -9.17 5.17 -6.80
C LEU A 124 -9.41 6.64 -7.14
N THR A 125 -9.16 7.56 -6.20
CA THR A 125 -9.47 8.98 -6.37
C THR A 125 -8.35 9.70 -7.10
N VAL A 126 -7.11 9.58 -6.62
CA VAL A 126 -5.98 10.38 -7.12
C VAL A 126 -5.39 9.81 -8.40
N LEU A 127 -5.23 8.49 -8.52
CA LEU A 127 -4.68 7.91 -9.75
C LEU A 127 -5.67 8.07 -10.90
N HIS A 128 -6.96 7.77 -10.72
CA HIS A 128 -7.91 7.96 -11.82
C HIS A 128 -8.05 9.41 -12.26
N ILE A 129 -8.17 10.37 -11.33
CA ILE A 129 -8.32 11.78 -11.69
C ILE A 129 -7.09 12.28 -12.44
N LYS A 130 -5.89 12.07 -11.87
CA LYS A 130 -4.64 12.56 -12.49
C LYS A 130 -4.32 11.86 -13.81
N LEU A 131 -4.65 10.57 -13.93
CA LEU A 131 -4.45 9.83 -15.17
C LEU A 131 -5.40 10.33 -16.27
N VAL A 132 -6.67 10.55 -15.95
CA VAL A 132 -7.66 11.09 -16.89
C VAL A 132 -7.29 12.51 -17.33
N GLU A 133 -6.85 13.38 -16.41
CA GLU A 133 -6.37 14.72 -16.74
C GLU A 133 -5.18 14.69 -17.70
N LEU A 134 -4.21 13.81 -17.46
CA LEU A 134 -3.06 13.63 -18.35
C LEU A 134 -3.45 13.05 -19.72
N MET A 135 -4.42 12.13 -19.78
CA MET A 135 -4.93 11.58 -21.04
C MET A 135 -5.65 12.64 -21.88
N VAL A 136 -6.39 13.53 -21.24
CA VAL A 136 -7.08 14.65 -21.90
C VAL A 136 -6.07 15.68 -22.44
N ASP A 137 -5.03 15.99 -21.67
CA ASP A 137 -4.02 16.99 -22.05
C ASP A 137 -2.93 16.44 -23.01
N GLU A 138 -2.75 15.12 -23.07
CA GLU A 138 -1.79 14.45 -23.94
C GLU A 138 -2.42 13.38 -24.82
N ALA A 139 -3.14 13.80 -25.86
CA ALA A 139 -3.71 12.95 -26.91
C ALA A 139 -2.70 12.04 -27.68
N ARG A 140 -1.41 12.05 -27.30
CA ARG A 140 -0.33 11.22 -27.88
C ARG A 140 0.28 10.21 -26.91
N ILE A 141 -0.06 10.26 -25.62
CA ILE A 141 0.37 9.23 -24.67
C ILE A 141 -0.80 8.29 -24.42
N ASN A 142 -0.65 7.05 -24.87
CA ASN A 142 -1.59 5.98 -24.54
C ASN A 142 -1.34 5.52 -23.10
N LEU A 143 -2.06 6.12 -22.15
CA LEU A 143 -2.05 5.73 -20.73
C LEU A 143 -3.09 4.64 -20.41
N ASP A 144 -3.87 4.13 -21.39
CA ASP A 144 -4.89 3.08 -21.15
C ASP A 144 -4.28 1.81 -20.57
N THR A 145 -3.05 1.48 -20.98
CA THR A 145 -2.31 0.34 -20.43
C THR A 145 -2.01 0.53 -18.94
N PHE A 146 -1.61 1.74 -18.52
CA PHE A 146 -1.38 2.03 -17.10
C PHE A 146 -2.67 2.10 -16.31
N LYS A 147 -3.76 2.59 -16.92
CA LYS A 147 -5.09 2.54 -16.30
C LYS A 147 -5.47 1.11 -15.91
N THR A 148 -5.30 0.17 -16.84
CA THR A 148 -5.58 -1.25 -16.60
C THR A 148 -4.72 -1.80 -15.46
N VAL A 149 -3.43 -1.44 -15.43
CA VAL A 149 -2.53 -1.85 -14.35
C VAL A 149 -2.97 -1.27 -13.00
N PHE A 150 -3.37 0.00 -12.93
CA PHE A 150 -3.86 0.60 -11.69
C PHE A 150 -5.20 -0.02 -11.24
N GLU A 151 -6.08 -0.39 -12.17
CA GLU A 151 -7.29 -1.13 -11.84
C GLU A 151 -6.95 -2.49 -11.20
N TRP A 152 -5.96 -3.22 -11.71
CA TRP A 152 -5.50 -4.46 -11.08
C TRP A 152 -4.90 -4.25 -9.68
N ILE A 153 -4.14 -3.17 -9.47
CA ILE A 153 -3.61 -2.82 -8.15
C ILE A 153 -4.76 -2.52 -7.17
N ILE A 154 -5.74 -1.71 -7.58
CA ILE A 154 -6.93 -1.41 -6.76
C ILE A 154 -7.73 -2.68 -6.42
N GLU A 155 -7.81 -3.63 -7.35
CA GLU A 155 -8.42 -4.93 -7.08
C GLU A 155 -7.61 -5.79 -6.11
N ASP A 156 -6.28 -5.73 -6.17
CA ASP A 156 -5.40 -6.37 -5.19
C ASP A 156 -5.64 -5.78 -3.78
N GLU A 157 -5.72 -4.45 -3.63
CA GLU A 157 -5.98 -3.85 -2.29
C GLU A 157 -7.31 -4.28 -1.69
N LYS A 158 -8.35 -4.42 -2.52
CA LYS A 158 -9.63 -4.98 -2.08
C LYS A 158 -9.50 -6.43 -1.62
N ARG A 159 -8.64 -7.23 -2.26
CA ARG A 159 -8.33 -8.59 -1.83
C ARG A 159 -7.51 -8.58 -0.54
N HIS A 160 -6.57 -7.65 -0.37
CA HIS A 160 -5.80 -7.48 0.87
C HIS A 160 -6.73 -7.19 2.05
N GLU A 161 -7.67 -6.26 1.90
CA GLU A 161 -8.69 -5.96 2.92
C GLU A 161 -9.49 -7.22 3.31
N GLN A 162 -9.90 -8.03 2.33
CA GLN A 162 -10.62 -9.29 2.58
C GLN A 162 -9.76 -10.32 3.32
N ILE A 163 -8.48 -10.44 2.97
CA ILE A 163 -7.52 -11.33 3.64
C ILE A 163 -7.32 -10.90 5.10
N LEU A 164 -7.17 -9.60 5.35
CA LEU A 164 -7.04 -9.07 6.71
C LEU A 164 -8.29 -9.35 7.55
N LYS A 165 -9.49 -9.20 6.97
CA LYS A 165 -10.75 -9.60 7.62
C LYS A 165 -10.81 -11.10 7.92
N ILE A 166 -10.24 -11.94 7.06
CA ILE A 166 -10.11 -13.38 7.34
C ILE A 166 -9.19 -13.61 8.54
N ILE A 167 -8.05 -12.91 8.60
CA ILE A 167 -7.11 -13.00 9.74
C ILE A 167 -7.79 -12.54 11.03
N GLU A 168 -8.49 -11.40 11.01
CA GLU A 168 -9.26 -10.89 12.16
C GLU A 168 -10.23 -11.95 12.69
N ASN A 169 -11.00 -12.58 11.80
CA ASN A 169 -11.92 -13.65 12.17
C ASN A 169 -11.22 -14.89 12.77
N ILE A 170 -10.02 -15.23 12.31
CA ILE A 170 -9.22 -16.32 12.87
C ILE A 170 -8.80 -15.97 14.30
N LEU A 171 -8.35 -14.75 14.54
CA LEU A 171 -7.91 -14.26 15.85
C LEU A 171 -9.07 -14.24 16.85
N THR A 172 -10.22 -13.64 16.50
CA THR A 172 -11.40 -13.58 17.38
C THR A 172 -11.93 -14.96 17.75
N LYS A 173 -11.96 -15.91 16.81
CA LYS A 173 -12.42 -17.29 17.10
C LYS A 173 -11.52 -18.01 18.09
N ARG A 174 -10.23 -17.66 18.15
CA ARG A 174 -9.28 -18.28 19.09
C ARG A 174 -9.40 -17.69 20.47
N GLU A 175 -9.57 -16.37 20.59
CA GLU A 175 -9.82 -15.70 21.88
C GLU A 175 -11.07 -16.27 22.57
N ASN A 176 -12.14 -16.50 21.81
CA ASN A 176 -13.38 -17.10 22.33
C ASN A 176 -13.22 -18.56 22.78
N LYS A 177 -12.34 -19.34 22.13
CA LYS A 177 -12.04 -20.72 22.56
C LYS A 177 -11.19 -20.76 23.83
N SER A 178 -10.25 -19.83 23.98
CA SER A 178 -9.39 -19.74 25.17
C SER A 178 -10.11 -19.26 26.43
N THR A 179 -11.24 -18.56 26.29
CA THR A 179 -12.10 -18.12 27.41
C THR A 179 -13.19 -19.11 27.79
N SER A 180 -13.34 -20.21 27.03
CA SER A 180 -14.34 -21.27 27.24
C SER A 180 -13.80 -22.50 28.00
N LEU A 181 -12.55 -22.45 28.45
CA LEU A 181 -11.81 -23.47 29.20
C LEU A 181 -11.48 -22.96 30.60
#